data_AF-A0A925NNQ8-F1
#
_entry.id   AF-A0A925NNQ8-F1
#
_cell.length_a   1.000
_cell.length_b   1.000
_cell.length_c   1.000
_cell.angle_alpha   90.00
_cell.angle_beta   90.00
_cell.angle_gamma   90.00
#
_symmetry.space_group_name_H-M   'P 1'
#
loop_
_entity.id
_entity.type
_entity.pdbx_description
1 polymer ?
#
loop_
_entity_poly.entity_id
_entity_poly.type
_entity_poly.pdbx_seq_one_letter_code
_entity_poly.pdbx_strand_id
1 'polypeptide(L)'
;MLARPIWLHIFALGVYAFMYIPILVLVLFSFEKSRMASGITGFTFDWYTKLFHNGDIGSAFLNSLIVAVIAVIVSSVMGTMAAVGLTRLHFKGKGLYRGLLLLPIIIPEIAMAVSALILFI
;
A
#
# COMPACT_ATOMS: atom_id res chain seq x y z
N MET A 1 -37.79 0.68 8.59
CA MET A 1 -36.67 1.23 7.78
C MET A 1 -36.25 2.54 8.41
N LEU A 2 -35.15 2.55 9.18
CA LEU A 2 -34.67 3.75 9.89
C LEU A 2 -34.18 4.78 8.86
N ALA A 3 -34.79 5.96 8.84
CA ALA A 3 -34.29 7.10 8.07
C ALA A 3 -32.88 7.42 8.59
N ARG A 4 -31.84 7.04 7.82
CA ARG A 4 -30.45 7.34 8.20
C ARG A 4 -30.30 8.85 8.29
N PRO A 5 -29.81 9.39 9.41
CA PRO A 5 -29.77 10.83 9.59
C PRO A 5 -28.79 11.48 8.60
N ILE A 6 -29.19 12.59 8.01
CA ILE A 6 -28.44 13.31 6.96
C ILE A 6 -27.01 13.68 7.39
N TRP A 7 -26.79 13.91 8.69
CA TRP A 7 -25.47 14.27 9.23
C TRP A 7 -24.42 13.17 9.03
N LEU A 8 -24.81 11.89 9.02
CA LEU A 8 -23.88 10.78 8.77
C LEU A 8 -23.33 10.83 7.34
N HIS A 9 -24.16 11.22 6.37
CA HIS A 9 -23.74 11.36 4.99
C HIS A 9 -22.82 12.56 4.80
N ILE A 10 -23.11 13.69 5.44
CA ILE A 10 -22.26 14.87 5.42
C ILE A 10 -20.90 14.57 6.07
N PHE A 11 -20.90 13.88 7.21
CA PHE A 11 -19.67 13.47 7.89
C PHE A 11 -18.85 12.51 7.03
N ALA A 12 -19.47 11.47 6.46
CA ALA A 12 -18.80 10.54 5.56
C ALA A 12 -18.22 11.26 4.32
N LEU A 13 -18.97 12.17 3.72
CA LEU A 13 -18.50 12.99 2.59
C LEU A 13 -17.28 13.84 2.98
N GLY A 14 -17.30 14.44 4.18
CA GLY A 14 -16.16 15.20 4.70
C GLY A 14 -14.91 14.35 4.89
N VAL A 15 -15.05 13.13 5.43
CA VAL A 15 -13.94 12.18 5.58
C VAL A 15 -13.38 11.77 4.21
N TYR A 16 -14.25 11.41 3.26
CA TYR A 16 -13.81 11.07 1.92
C TYR A 16 -13.11 12.26 1.24
N ALA A 17 -13.68 13.45 1.31
CA ALA A 17 -13.05 14.66 0.75
C ALA A 17 -11.65 14.87 1.34
N PHE A 18 -11.49 14.79 2.67
CA PHE A 18 -10.20 14.93 3.32
C PHE A 18 -9.17 13.88 2.85
N MET A 19 -9.58 12.62 2.68
CA MET A 19 -8.69 11.56 2.18
C MET A 19 -8.30 11.73 0.70
N TYR A 20 -9.23 12.19 -0.14
CA TYR A 20 -9.01 12.31 -1.58
C TYR A 20 -8.35 13.64 -1.98
N ILE A 21 -8.48 14.71 -1.19
CA ILE A 21 -7.84 16.01 -1.50
C ILE A 21 -6.33 15.89 -1.72
N PRO A 22 -5.53 15.21 -0.86
CA PRO A 22 -4.08 15.05 -1.10
C PRO A 22 -3.77 14.31 -2.41
N ILE A 23 -4.59 13.31 -2.75
CA ILE A 23 -4.45 12.55 -4.00
C ILE A 23 -4.76 13.47 -5.20
N LEU A 24 -5.83 14.27 -5.10
CA LEU A 24 -6.17 15.25 -6.13
C LEU A 24 -5.08 16.30 -6.31
N VAL A 25 -4.51 16.81 -5.22
CA VAL A 25 -3.36 17.74 -5.26
C VAL A 25 -2.18 17.09 -5.99
N LEU A 26 -1.86 15.83 -5.69
CA LEU A 26 -0.80 15.09 -6.39
C LEU A 26 -1.10 14.93 -7.89
N VAL A 27 -2.35 14.63 -8.25
CA VAL A 27 -2.78 14.55 -9.66
C VAL A 27 -2.64 15.90 -10.34
N LEU A 28 -3.03 17.01 -9.71
CA LEU A 28 -2.87 18.35 -10.27
C LEU A 28 -1.38 18.69 -10.50
N PHE A 29 -0.51 18.38 -9.53
CA PHE A 29 0.93 18.58 -9.68
C PHE A 29 1.56 17.65 -10.72
N SER A 30 0.97 16.51 -11.04
CA SER A 30 1.50 15.61 -12.09
C SER A 30 1.45 16.22 -13.50
N PHE A 31 0.59 17.23 -13.71
CA PHE A 31 0.52 18.00 -14.96
C PHE A 31 1.36 19.28 -14.93
N GLU A 32 2.10 19.54 -13.86
CA GLU A 32 2.89 20.77 -13.74
C GLU A 32 4.20 20.68 -14.53
N LYS A 33 4.56 21.74 -15.25
CA LYS A 33 5.80 21.82 -16.03
C LYS A 33 7.05 21.78 -15.14
N SER A 34 6.99 22.45 -13.99
CA SER A 34 8.11 22.49 -13.04
C SER A 34 8.27 21.15 -12.30
N ARG A 35 9.51 20.70 -12.14
CA ARG A 35 9.86 19.54 -11.30
C ARG A 35 9.78 19.85 -9.80
N MET A 36 9.79 21.14 -9.43
CA MET A 36 9.68 21.60 -8.05
C MET A 36 8.30 22.19 -7.82
N ALA A 37 7.70 21.89 -6.67
CA ALA A 37 6.43 22.45 -6.21
C ALA A 37 6.57 23.92 -5.75
N SER A 38 7.26 24.75 -6.54
CA SER A 38 7.46 26.18 -6.29
C SER A 38 6.31 27.06 -6.82
N GLY A 39 5.33 26.46 -7.49
CA GLY A 39 4.14 27.12 -8.03
C GLY A 39 3.60 26.39 -9.27
N ILE A 40 2.36 26.72 -9.66
CA ILE A 40 1.77 26.24 -10.91
C ILE A 40 2.24 27.18 -12.03
N THR A 41 3.28 26.79 -12.76
CA THR A 41 3.89 27.56 -13.86
C THR A 41 3.26 27.22 -15.21
N GLY A 42 2.66 26.03 -15.36
CA GLY A 42 1.86 25.70 -16.52
C GLY A 42 1.54 24.21 -16.65
N PHE A 43 0.47 23.92 -17.40
CA PHE A 43 -0.01 22.56 -17.66
C PHE A 43 0.81 21.87 -18.78
N THR A 44 1.18 20.61 -18.59
CA THR A 44 1.87 19.75 -19.58
C THR A 44 1.53 18.28 -19.43
N PHE A 45 1.67 17.52 -20.52
CA PHE A 45 1.64 16.05 -20.55
C PHE A 45 3.02 15.42 -20.72
N ASP A 46 4.10 16.21 -20.72
CA ASP A 46 5.46 15.73 -21.00
C ASP A 46 5.94 14.62 -20.05
N TRP A 47 5.48 14.62 -18.79
CA TRP A 47 5.82 13.58 -17.84
C TRP A 47 5.22 12.23 -18.21
N TYR A 48 4.00 12.22 -18.74
CA TYR A 48 3.33 11.01 -19.22
C TYR A 48 3.99 10.49 -20.50
N THR A 49 4.37 11.37 -21.43
CA THR A 49 5.09 10.94 -22.64
C THR A 49 6.45 10.34 -22.28
N LYS A 50 7.21 10.99 -21.39
CA LYS A 50 8.48 10.45 -20.86
C LYS A 50 8.31 9.14 -20.12
N LEU A 51 7.22 8.96 -19.38
CA LEU A 51 6.91 7.72 -18.67
C LEU A 51 6.83 6.52 -19.64
N PHE A 52 6.13 6.68 -20.76
CA PHE A 52 5.98 5.61 -21.76
C PHE A 52 7.23 5.38 -22.61
N HIS A 53 8.09 6.38 -22.76
CA HIS A 53 9.36 6.24 -23.50
C HIS A 53 10.52 5.72 -22.64
N ASN A 54 10.34 5.65 -21.32
CA ASN A 54 11.38 5.18 -20.41
C ASN A 54 11.22 3.67 -20.13
N GLY A 55 12.01 2.87 -20.83
CA GLY A 55 12.03 1.40 -20.68
C GLY A 55 12.37 0.93 -19.26
N ASP A 56 13.14 1.71 -18.50
CA ASP A 56 13.49 1.37 -17.11
C ASP A 56 12.27 1.51 -16.18
N ILE A 57 11.43 2.53 -16.38
CA ILE A 57 10.22 2.70 -15.57
C ILE A 57 9.19 1.60 -15.90
N GLY A 58 9.01 1.28 -17.19
CA GLY A 58 8.11 0.22 -17.61
C GLY A 58 8.52 -1.16 -17.07
N SER A 59 9.81 -1.49 -17.13
CA SER A 59 10.34 -2.74 -16.58
C SER A 59 10.24 -2.78 -15.05
N ALA A 60 10.56 -1.68 -14.35
CA ALA A 60 10.38 -1.58 -12.91
C ALA A 60 8.92 -1.78 -12.49
N PHE A 61 7.97 -1.18 -13.21
CA PHE A 61 6.54 -1.37 -12.96
C PHE A 61 6.11 -2.83 -13.11
N LEU A 62 6.54 -3.51 -14.19
CA LEU A 62 6.23 -4.92 -14.41
C LEU A 62 6.85 -5.80 -13.32
N ASN A 63 8.10 -5.55 -12.93
CA ASN A 63 8.76 -6.27 -11.85
C ASN A 63 7.98 -6.12 -10.54
N SER A 64 7.60 -4.90 -10.16
CA SER A 64 6.77 -4.67 -8.97
C SER A 64 5.42 -5.39 -9.04
N LEU A 65 4.78 -5.40 -10.22
CA LEU A 65 3.50 -6.07 -10.40
C LEU A 65 3.61 -7.60 -10.25
N ILE A 66 4.62 -8.21 -10.87
CA ILE A 66 4.88 -9.65 -10.77
C ILE A 66 5.15 -10.03 -9.31
N VAL A 67 6.04 -9.29 -8.64
CA VAL A 67 6.37 -9.52 -7.23
C VAL A 67 5.14 -9.37 -6.35
N ALA A 68 4.34 -8.32 -6.53
CA ALA A 68 3.13 -8.08 -5.74
C ALA A 68 2.10 -9.21 -5.90
N VAL A 69 1.84 -9.67 -7.12
CA VAL A 69 0.88 -10.74 -7.39
C VAL A 69 1.30 -12.04 -6.72
N ILE A 70 2.56 -12.44 -6.92
CA ILE A 70 3.10 -13.68 -6.33
C ILE A 70 3.08 -13.58 -4.80
N ALA A 71 3.52 -12.45 -4.23
CA ALA A 71 3.53 -12.22 -2.80
C ALA A 71 2.13 -12.29 -2.19
N VAL A 72 1.12 -11.68 -2.83
CA VAL A 72 -0.27 -11.71 -2.36
C VAL A 72 -0.81 -13.13 -2.37
N ILE A 73 -0.59 -13.90 -3.43
CA ILE A 73 -1.09 -15.28 -3.53
C ILE A 73 -0.45 -16.15 -2.44
N VAL A 74 0.88 -16.14 -2.34
CA VAL A 74 1.60 -16.97 -1.37
C VAL A 74 1.25 -16.56 0.06
N SER A 75 1.27 -15.26 0.37
CA SER A 75 0.96 -14.74 1.70
C SER A 75 -0.48 -15.02 2.11
N SER A 76 -1.45 -14.86 1.20
CA SER A 76 -2.87 -15.11 1.50
C SER A 76 -3.15 -16.58 1.78
N VAL A 77 -2.56 -17.49 0.99
CA VAL A 77 -2.69 -18.94 1.21
C VAL A 77 -2.07 -19.34 2.55
N MET A 78 -0.80 -18.96 2.78
CA MET A 78 -0.11 -19.29 4.03
C MET A 78 -0.79 -18.66 5.26
N GLY A 79 -1.17 -17.39 5.17
CA GLY A 79 -1.85 -16.66 6.23
C GLY A 79 -3.21 -17.25 6.57
N THR A 80 -3.99 -17.64 5.54
CA THR A 80 -5.30 -18.27 5.73
C THR A 80 -5.15 -19.66 6.35
N MET A 81 -4.20 -20.47 5.89
CA MET A 81 -3.90 -21.77 6.49
C MET A 81 -3.50 -21.63 7.96
N ALA A 82 -2.63 -20.67 8.28
CA ALA A 82 -2.22 -20.37 9.66
C ALA A 82 -3.42 -19.91 10.52
N ALA A 83 -4.28 -19.04 9.99
CA ALA A 83 -5.47 -18.56 10.68
C ALA A 83 -6.49 -19.68 10.95
N VAL A 84 -6.74 -20.56 9.97
CA VAL A 84 -7.63 -21.72 10.14
C VAL A 84 -7.06 -22.71 11.16
N GLY A 85 -5.76 -23.01 11.09
CA GLY A 85 -5.09 -23.89 12.05
C GLY A 85 -5.15 -23.33 13.47
N LEU A 86 -4.84 -22.04 13.64
CA LEU A 86 -4.92 -21.37 14.94
C LEU A 86 -6.35 -21.28 15.48
N THR A 87 -7.37 -21.15 14.65
CA THR A 87 -8.76 -21.04 15.14
C THR A 87 -9.32 -22.41 15.50
N ARG A 88 -9.10 -23.44 14.66
CA ARG A 88 -9.76 -24.74 14.80
C ARG A 88 -9.01 -25.76 15.63
N LEU A 89 -7.68 -25.69 15.71
CA LEU A 89 -6.87 -26.69 16.43
C LEU A 89 -6.57 -26.24 17.87
N HIS A 90 -6.59 -27.20 18.78
CA HIS A 90 -6.11 -27.04 20.16
C HIS A 90 -4.79 -27.81 20.30
N PHE A 91 -3.68 -27.08 20.39
CA PHE A 91 -2.33 -27.64 20.54
C PHE A 91 -1.54 -26.89 21.61
N LYS A 92 -0.60 -27.58 22.27
CA LYS A 92 0.31 -26.96 23.24
C LYS A 92 1.26 -25.99 22.50
N GLY A 93 1.40 -24.76 22.99
CA GLY A 93 2.21 -23.72 22.33
C GLY A 93 1.45 -22.75 21.41
N LYS A 94 0.12 -22.88 21.29
CA LYS A 94 -0.75 -22.00 20.50
C LYS A 94 -0.54 -20.49 20.78
N GLY A 95 -0.31 -20.12 22.05
CA GLY A 95 -0.02 -18.74 22.43
C GLY A 95 1.30 -18.21 21.90
N LEU A 96 2.35 -19.03 21.94
CA LEU A 96 3.67 -18.68 21.39
C LEU A 96 3.61 -18.51 19.88
N TYR A 97 2.96 -19.44 19.17
CA TYR A 97 2.80 -19.35 17.71
C TYR A 97 2.03 -18.09 17.30
N ARG A 98 0.94 -17.75 18.02
CA ARG A 98 0.22 -16.50 17.82
C ARG A 98 1.11 -15.27 18.06
N GLY A 99 1.95 -15.30 19.10
CA GLY A 99 2.92 -14.24 19.37
C GLY A 99 3.92 -14.06 18.23
N LEU A 100 4.49 -15.15 17.72
CA LEU A 100 5.43 -15.13 16.59
C LEU A 100 4.82 -14.54 15.32
N LEU A 101 3.55 -14.85 15.01
CA LEU A 101 2.85 -14.26 13.86
C LEU A 101 2.60 -12.75 14.00
N LEU A 102 2.48 -12.25 15.24
CA LEU A 102 2.25 -10.83 15.51
C LEU A 102 3.55 -10.04 15.66
N LEU A 103 4.69 -10.69 15.90
CA LEU A 103 5.99 -10.02 16.03
C LEU A 103 6.31 -9.08 14.85
N PRO A 104 6.12 -9.46 13.56
CA PRO A 104 6.43 -8.57 12.44
C PRO A 104 5.60 -7.29 12.42
N ILE A 105 4.43 -7.26 13.06
CA ILE A 105 3.59 -6.06 13.16
C ILE A 105 4.21 -5.05 14.15
N ILE A 106 4.94 -5.53 15.14
CA ILE A 106 5.56 -4.72 16.19
C ILE A 106 6.98 -4.29 15.78
N ILE A 107 7.69 -5.13 15.04
CA ILE A 107 9.05 -4.84 14.57
C ILE A 107 8.98 -3.69 13.54
N PRO A 108 9.82 -2.65 13.67
CA PRO A 108 9.88 -1.58 12.69
C PRO A 108 10.25 -2.10 11.30
N GLU A 109 9.54 -1.62 10.27
CA GLU A 109 9.75 -2.06 8.89
C GLU A 109 11.19 -1.85 8.41
N ILE A 110 11.82 -0.73 8.82
CA ILE A 110 13.21 -0.41 8.50
C ILE A 110 14.17 -1.48 9.03
N ALA A 111 13.91 -2.01 10.24
CA ALA A 111 14.74 -3.06 10.81
C ALA A 111 14.66 -4.34 9.98
N MET A 112 13.45 -4.75 9.57
CA MET A 112 13.27 -5.91 8.67
C MET A 112 13.96 -5.71 7.32
N ALA A 113 13.87 -4.52 6.73
CA ALA A 113 14.51 -4.21 5.46
C ALA A 113 16.05 -4.34 5.54
N VAL A 114 16.67 -3.78 6.59
CA VAL A 114 18.12 -3.87 6.82
C VAL A 114 18.55 -5.31 7.08
N SER A 115 17.80 -6.07 7.88
CA SER A 115 18.11 -7.48 8.13
C SER A 115 18.05 -8.32 6.86
N ALA A 116 17.05 -8.10 6.00
CA ALA A 116 16.96 -8.77 4.71
C ALA A 116 18.16 -8.39 3.82
N LEU A 117 18.52 -7.11 3.74
CA LEU A 117 19.67 -6.66 2.97
C LEU A 117 20.97 -7.37 3.41
N ILE A 118 21.22 -7.46 4.72
CA ILE A 118 22.40 -8.14 5.27
C ILE A 118 22.38 -9.65 4.98
N LEU A 119 21.20 -10.28 4.92
CA LEU A 119 21.06 -11.71 4.61
C LEU A 119 21.34 -12.05 3.15
N PHE A 120 21.15 -11.10 2.23
CA PHE A 120 21.26 -11.32 0.79
C PHE A 120 22.49 -10.64 0.15
N ILE A 121 23.27 -9.87 0.93
CA ILE A 121 24.62 -9.43 0.60
C ILE A 121 25.62 -10.50 1.04
#